data_AF-A0A8T5F7F6-F1
#
_entry.id   AF-A0A8T5F7F6-F1
#
_cell.length_a   1.000
_cell.length_b   1.000
_cell.length_c   1.000
_cell.angle_alpha   90.00
_cell.angle_beta   90.00
_cell.angle_gamma   90.00
#
_symmetry.space_group_name_H-M   'P 1'
#
loop_
_entity.id
_entity.type
_entity.pdbx_description
1 polymer ?
#
loop_
_entity_poly.entity_id
_entity_poly.type
_entity_poly.pdbx_seq_one_letter_code
_entity_poly.pdbx_strand_id
1 'polypeptide(L)' 'MITDNPKFVRLLIIIVFAIVVPVSIVGINMYDENVINPRIWDGWTCDEMEKFALEDRDDTLNDYQASKFHEDLSECLAR' A
#
# COMPACT_ATOMS: atom_id res chain seq x y z
N MET A 1 -41.19 3.94 7.42
CA MET A 1 -41.41 5.19 6.66
C MET A 1 -40.25 6.16 6.96
N ILE A 2 -39.01 5.77 6.60
CA ILE A 2 -37.80 6.61 6.78
C ILE A 2 -37.39 7.24 5.43
N THR A 3 -37.82 6.64 4.33
CA THR A 3 -37.58 7.03 2.94
C THR A 3 -38.48 8.16 2.42
N ASP A 4 -39.55 8.51 3.14
CA ASP A 4 -40.51 9.55 2.70
C ASP A 4 -40.05 10.98 3.01
N ASN A 5 -38.99 11.14 3.81
CA ASN A 5 -38.42 12.45 4.07
C ASN A 5 -37.24 12.72 3.11
N PRO A 6 -37.40 13.60 2.10
CA PRO A 6 -36.37 13.86 1.09
C PRO A 6 -35.08 14.44 1.69
N LYS A 7 -35.14 15.07 2.87
CA LYS A 7 -33.95 15.53 3.60
C LYS A 7 -33.14 14.36 4.17
N PHE A 8 -33.83 13.32 4.66
CA PHE A 8 -33.19 12.14 5.23
C PHE A 8 -32.50 11.31 4.14
N VAL A 9 -33.16 11.13 2.99
CA VAL A 9 -32.58 10.43 1.83
C VAL A 9 -31.32 11.13 1.32
N ARG A 10 -31.33 12.46 1.22
CA ARG A 10 -30.12 13.23 0.84
C ARG A 10 -28.97 13.06 1.83
N LEU A 11 -29.27 13.05 3.13
CA LEU A 11 -28.25 12.84 4.16
C LEU A 11 -27.63 11.45 4.07
N LEU A 12 -28.44 10.41 3.85
CA LEU A 12 -27.94 9.04 3.65
C LEU A 12 -26.99 8.94 2.45
N ILE A 13 -27.33 9.55 1.33
CA ILE A 13 -26.48 9.54 0.14
C ILE A 13 -25.12 10.17 0.46
N ILE A 14 -25.10 11.31 1.15
CA ILE A 14 -23.85 11.99 1.54
C ILE A 14 -23.00 11.07 2.44
N ILE A 15 -23.62 10.42 3.42
CA ILE A 15 -22.91 9.50 4.33
C ILE A 15 -22.31 8.32 3.55
N VAL A 16 -23.06 7.73 2.61
CA VAL A 16 -22.56 6.64 1.78
C VAL A 16 -21.35 7.09 0.96
N PHE A 17 -21.42 8.25 0.29
CA PHE A 17 -20.28 8.77 -0.46
C PHE A 17 -19.08 9.08 0.43
N ALA A 18 -19.31 9.63 1.63
CA ALA A 18 -18.27 9.94 2.60
C ALA A 18 -17.56 8.68 3.13
N ILE A 19 -18.17 7.49 3.04
CA ILE A 19 -17.56 6.23 3.43
C ILE A 19 -16.94 5.53 2.23
N VAL A 20 -17.68 5.42 1.12
CA VAL A 20 -17.24 4.67 -0.07
C VAL A 20 -15.98 5.28 -0.66
N VAL A 21 -15.91 6.61 -0.81
CA VAL A 21 -14.75 7.26 -1.45
C VAL A 21 -13.45 7.02 -0.68
N PRO A 22 -13.37 7.28 0.66
CA PRO A 22 -12.15 6.96 1.41
C PRO A 22 -11.80 5.48 1.40
N VAL A 23 -12.78 4.58 1.56
CA VAL A 23 -12.54 3.14 1.56
C VAL A 23 -12.00 2.68 0.20
N SER A 24 -12.52 3.20 -0.91
CA SER A 24 -12.01 2.91 -2.25
C SER A 24 -10.57 3.37 -2.44
N ILE A 25 -10.21 4.56 -1.95
CA ILE A 25 -8.82 5.06 -2.02
C ILE A 25 -7.88 4.15 -1.23
N VAL A 26 -8.25 3.81 0.01
CA VAL A 26 -7.45 2.89 0.85
C VAL A 26 -7.31 1.54 0.18
N GLY A 27 -8.40 1.00 -0.39
CA GLY A 27 -8.38 -0.27 -1.10
C GLY A 27 -7.47 -0.27 -2.32
N ILE A 28 -7.45 0.81 -3.10
CA ILE A 28 -6.56 0.96 -4.26
C ILE A 28 -5.10 0.99 -3.81
N ASN A 29 -4.76 1.79 -2.80
CA ASN A 29 -3.39 1.85 -2.29
C ASN A 29 -2.93 0.49 -1.75
N MET A 30 -3.77 -0.19 -0.96
CA MET A 30 -3.46 -1.53 -0.46
C MET A 30 -3.29 -2.54 -1.59
N TYR A 31 -4.07 -2.43 -2.66
CA TYR A 31 -3.95 -3.32 -3.82
C TYR A 31 -2.65 -3.07 -4.58
N ASP A 32 -2.27 -1.81 -4.77
CA ASP A 32 -1.02 -1.44 -5.43
C ASP A 32 0.19 -1.96 -4.64
N GLU A 33 0.22 -1.74 -3.33
CA GLU A 33 1.33 -2.15 -2.46
C GLU A 33 1.42 -3.67 -2.24
N ASN A 34 0.29 -4.40 -2.19
CA ASN A 34 0.30 -5.82 -1.84
C ASN A 34 0.13 -6.78 -3.03
N VAL A 35 -0.42 -6.32 -4.15
CA VAL A 35 -0.73 -7.19 -5.31
C VAL A 35 0.09 -6.81 -6.53
N ILE A 36 0.15 -5.53 -6.88
CA ILE A 36 0.89 -5.07 -8.06
C ILE A 36 2.38 -5.00 -7.75
N ASN A 37 2.73 -4.42 -6.59
CA ASN A 37 4.10 -4.17 -6.16
C ASN A 37 4.41 -4.82 -4.81
N PRO A 38 4.24 -6.14 -4.67
CA PRO A 38 4.41 -6.81 -3.39
C PRO A 38 5.83 -6.63 -2.87
N ARG A 39 5.94 -6.30 -1.58
CA ARG A 39 7.20 -6.23 -0.86
C ARG A 39 7.68 -7.64 -0.51
N ILE A 40 8.47 -8.26 -1.39
CA ILE A 40 8.92 -9.66 -1.20
C ILE A 40 9.86 -9.83 0.00
N TRP A 41 10.50 -8.74 0.43
CA TRP A 41 11.39 -8.68 1.58
C TRP A 41 10.69 -8.26 2.88
N ASP A 42 9.35 -8.19 2.88
CA ASP A 42 8.60 -7.90 4.10
C ASP A 42 8.83 -9.03 5.12
N GLY A 43 9.38 -8.66 6.28
CA GLY A 43 9.77 -9.60 7.34
C GLY A 43 11.17 -10.22 7.20
N TRP A 44 11.98 -9.81 6.22
CA TRP A 44 13.39 -10.20 6.16
C TRP A 44 14.21 -9.46 7.22
N THR A 45 15.31 -10.09 7.63
CA THR A 45 16.34 -9.45 8.46
C THR A 45 17.20 -8.51 7.61
N CYS A 46 17.83 -7.52 8.24
CA CYS A 46 18.73 -6.60 7.51
C CYS A 46 19.86 -7.35 6.79
N ASP A 47 20.41 -8.42 7.39
CA ASP A 47 21.45 -9.25 6.78
C ASP A 47 20.97 -9.96 5.51
N GLU A 48 19.70 -10.41 5.48
CA GLU A 48 19.10 -11.04 4.30
C GLU A 48 18.89 -10.02 3.17
N MET A 49 18.48 -8.80 3.52
CA MET A 49 18.34 -7.70 2.57
C MET A 49 19.71 -7.27 2.02
N GLU A 50 20.73 -7.13 2.86
CA GLU A 50 22.09 -6.79 2.41
C GLU A 50 22.63 -7.86 1.49
N LYS A 51 22.48 -9.14 1.85
CA LYS A 51 22.91 -10.26 1.00
C LYS A 51 22.18 -10.26 -0.35
N PHE A 52 20.88 -9.94 -0.36
CA PHE A 52 20.10 -9.86 -1.59
C PHE A 52 20.61 -8.76 -2.52
N ALA A 53 20.97 -7.59 -1.99
CA ALA A 53 21.59 -6.50 -2.74
C ALA A 53 23.00 -6.86 -3.22
N LEU A 54 23.81 -7.52 -2.39
CA LEU A 54 25.18 -7.94 -2.77
C LEU A 54 25.20 -9.05 -3.83
N GLU A 55 24.12 -9.84 -3.95
CA GLU A 55 23.95 -10.83 -5.01
C GLU A 55 23.39 -10.25 -6.32
N ASP A 56 23.23 -8.92 -6.42
CA ASP A 56 22.72 -8.22 -7.62
C ASP A 56 21.34 -8.75 -8.05
N ARG A 57 20.54 -9.20 -7.06
CA ARG A 57 19.19 -9.75 -7.30
C ARG A 57 18.10 -8.70 -7.25
N ASP A 58 18.41 -7.50 -6.77
CA ASP A 58 17.55 -6.33 -6.83
C ASP A 58 17.25 -5.90 -8.28
N ASP A 59 18.09 -6.25 -9.25
CA ASP A 59 17.81 -6.13 -10.69
C ASP A 59 16.56 -6.93 -11.15
N THR A 60 16.12 -7.91 -10.36
CA THR A 60 14.90 -8.67 -10.65
C THR A 60 13.63 -7.99 -10.14
N LEU A 61 13.77 -6.91 -9.36
CA LEU A 61 12.67 -6.08 -8.90
C LEU A 61 12.26 -5.09 -9.97
N ASN A 62 10.98 -4.71 -10.01
CA ASN A 62 10.56 -3.59 -10.84
C ASN A 62 11.03 -2.25 -10.24
N ASP A 63 10.98 -1.16 -11.01
CA ASP A 63 11.46 0.16 -10.58
C ASP A 63 10.88 0.62 -9.22
N TYR A 64 9.59 0.37 -8.99
CA TYR A 64 8.93 0.75 -7.73
C TYR A 64 9.43 -0.10 -6.57
N GLN A 65 9.51 -1.42 -6.76
CA GLN A 65 10.00 -2.37 -5.76
C GLN A 65 11.46 -2.09 -5.44
N ALA A 66 12.31 -1.87 -6.45
CA ALA A 66 13.72 -1.52 -6.25
C ALA A 66 13.85 -0.24 -5.42
N SER A 67 13.11 0.83 -5.78
CA SER A 67 13.13 2.09 -5.01
C SER A 67 12.76 1.87 -3.55
N LYS A 68 11.73 1.07 -3.27
CA LYS A 68 11.32 0.76 -1.89
C LYS A 68 12.30 -0.15 -1.16
N PHE A 69 12.86 -1.13 -1.84
CA PHE A 69 13.87 -2.02 -1.28
C PHE A 69 15.12 -1.25 -0.86
N HIS A 70 15.61 -0.33 -1.71
CA HIS A 70 16.77 0.49 -1.37
C HIS A 70 16.50 1.47 -0.23
N GLU A 71 15.28 2.02 -0.14
CA GLU A 71 14.86 2.86 1.00
C GLU A 71 14.92 2.06 2.30
N ASP A 72 14.25 0.91 2.34
CA ASP A 72 14.22 0.03 3.52
C ASP A 72 15.64 -0.49 3.88
N LEU A 73 16.46 -0.86 2.87
CA LEU A 73 17.84 -1.29 3.07
C LEU A 73 18.71 -0.16 3.65
N SER A 74 18.52 1.08 3.16
CA SER A 74 19.25 2.23 3.67
C SER A 74 18.93 2.52 5.13
N GLU A 75 17.67 2.37 5.55
CA GLU A 75 17.27 2.47 6.96
C GLU A 75 17.88 1.36 7.82
N CYS A 76 17.94 0.12 7.29
CA CYS A 76 18.60 -1.01 7.93
C CYS A 76 20.10 -0.75 8.15
N LEU A 77 20.81 -0.23 7.15
CA LEU A 77 22.26 0.01 7.19
C LEU A 77 22.66 1.31 7.91
N ALA A 78 21.75 2.26 8.06
CA ALA A 78 21.99 3.49 8.81
C ALA A 78 21.99 3.28 10.33
N ARG A 79 21.64 2.08 10.80
CA ARG A 79 21.52 1.71 12.21
C ARG A 79 22.84 1.21 12.80
#